data_AF-A0A3R7CWE3-F1
#
_entry.id   AF-A0A3R7CWE3-F1
#
_cell.length_a   1.000
_cell.length_b   1.000
_cell.length_c   1.000
_cell.angle_alpha   90.00
_cell.angle_beta   90.00
_cell.angle_gamma   90.00
#
_symmetry.space_group_name_H-M   'P 1'
#
loop_
_entity.id
_entity.type
_entity.pdbx_description
1 polymer ?
#
loop_
_entity_poly.entity_id
_entity_poly.type
_entity_poly.pdbx_seq_one_letter_code
_entity_poly.pdbx_strand_id
1 'polypeptide(L)'
;MIHRKAERTPDPVANAGRVRIGQLYVKVVEAIGLPSKDVIANSITSDPFVKLTLTGRWSHGQELQATKLTKRKSRTLNPRWHETFVFNVCAPGAELLLEVFNAGQLTQQATKLGQVTVPLVDLMDQRRHNKWLDLQLPPTLHRHGLNNDARAGRIHVLLHYKFARVAEFLSHFMAEERYTAPWPPFKAAILYNNFWILLDDLWPYLEVIWSISPTLNWDHPSRSSFVLLAILWMCLYITWVPVLLHVAMIGMTIKNLCVIAGSSTSTLASSSSMDGSNHHDEPPRVYSLPQGFHHITDKMAQVTTDAETKMTLQRVQNNMAWWSGVIKAIELMFSWEDFFYTLQILIALIVSCILHVLIPNQYLLMVLVVYLFTMWTVPFGLITRMIYGLKQGLSSLLHQQRLRAHHEKTMESSRSAAAAAAAASTGGPFMDTPGSSSRSRRGLSMSRNEVVSRNEHRFGAAATALSRRFVEEMNNGSSSAR
;
A
#
# COMPACT_ATOMS: atom_id res chain seq x y z
N MET A 1 11.97 -37.09 15.19
CA MET A 1 13.07 -36.10 15.05
C MET A 1 12.86 -35.36 13.73
N ILE A 2 11.98 -34.36 13.68
CA ILE A 2 11.69 -33.57 12.48
C ILE A 2 11.95 -32.12 12.84
N HIS A 3 13.19 -31.68 12.64
CA HIS A 3 13.53 -30.27 12.67
C HIS A 3 12.88 -29.62 11.45
N ARG A 4 11.66 -29.10 11.62
CA ARG A 4 11.06 -28.16 10.67
C ARG A 4 11.88 -26.88 10.78
N LYS A 5 12.98 -26.83 10.01
CA LYS A 5 13.79 -25.64 9.81
C LYS A 5 12.83 -24.62 9.19
N ALA A 6 12.29 -23.72 10.01
CA ALA A 6 11.53 -22.59 9.54
C ALA A 6 12.39 -21.92 8.47
N GLU A 7 11.96 -22.04 7.22
CA GLU A 7 12.59 -21.45 6.07
C GLU A 7 12.65 -19.96 6.37
N ARG A 8 13.84 -19.46 6.75
CA ARG A 8 14.07 -18.03 6.95
C ARG A 8 13.87 -17.42 5.59
N THR A 9 12.68 -16.89 5.32
CA THR A 9 12.50 -15.92 4.26
C THR A 9 13.57 -14.85 4.50
N PRO A 10 14.52 -14.67 3.56
CA PRO A 10 15.56 -13.68 3.74
C PRO A 10 14.88 -12.32 3.92
N ASP A 11 15.28 -11.60 4.97
CA ASP A 11 14.73 -10.28 5.29
C ASP A 11 14.67 -9.44 4.00
N PRO A 12 13.49 -8.95 3.57
CA PRO A 12 13.37 -8.15 2.33
C PRO A 12 14.17 -6.85 2.38
N VAL A 13 14.70 -6.51 3.56
CA VAL A 13 15.50 -5.31 3.86
C VAL A 13 16.99 -5.53 3.57
N ALA A 14 17.46 -6.79 3.45
CA ALA A 14 18.90 -7.06 3.39
C ALA A 14 19.54 -6.87 2.00
N ASN A 15 18.77 -7.06 0.91
CA ASN A 15 19.34 -7.32 -0.43
C ASN A 15 18.92 -6.37 -1.55
N ALA A 16 18.16 -5.30 -1.30
CA ALA A 16 17.75 -4.35 -2.34
C ALA A 16 18.23 -2.94 -1.99
N GLY A 17 19.22 -2.43 -2.74
CA GLY A 17 19.54 -1.02 -3.08
C GLY A 17 19.43 0.13 -2.07
N ARG A 18 18.98 -0.11 -0.83
CA ARG A 18 18.68 0.90 0.17
C ARG A 18 19.97 1.41 0.79
N VAL A 19 20.17 2.73 0.76
CA VAL A 19 21.25 3.37 1.51
C VAL A 19 21.00 3.13 2.99
N ARG A 20 21.93 2.40 3.61
CA ARG A 20 21.91 2.12 5.03
C ARG A 20 22.35 3.38 5.76
N ILE A 21 21.44 4.01 6.50
CA ILE A 21 21.75 5.16 7.36
C ILE A 21 22.70 4.71 8.49
N GLY A 22 22.44 3.52 9.02
CA GLY A 22 23.24 2.94 10.09
C GLY A 22 22.88 1.50 10.43
N GLN A 23 23.55 0.98 11.46
CA GLN A 23 23.33 -0.34 12.03
C GLN A 23 23.02 -0.21 13.53
N LEU A 24 21.90 -0.78 13.94
CA LEU A 24 21.49 -0.87 15.33
C LEU A 24 21.81 -2.27 15.87
N TYR A 25 22.68 -2.34 16.87
CA TYR A 25 22.98 -3.54 17.61
C TYR A 25 22.12 -3.57 18.87
N VAL A 26 21.36 -4.64 19.04
CA VAL A 26 20.47 -4.85 20.18
C VAL A 26 20.82 -6.15 20.86
N LYS A 27 21.26 -6.11 22.11
CA LYS A 27 21.43 -7.30 22.94
C LYS A 27 20.32 -7.34 23.99
N VAL A 28 19.48 -8.37 23.92
CA VAL A 28 18.45 -8.65 24.93
C VAL A 28 19.09 -9.52 26.00
N VAL A 29 19.27 -8.97 27.19
CA VAL A 29 19.99 -9.63 28.28
C VAL A 29 19.02 -10.49 29.08
N GLU A 30 18.11 -9.84 29.81
CA GLU A 30 17.18 -10.48 30.72
C GLU A 30 15.92 -9.63 30.92
N ALA A 31 14.88 -10.20 31.52
CA ALA A 31 13.72 -9.46 32.02
C ALA A 31 13.40 -9.90 33.46
N ILE A 32 12.80 -9.00 34.23
CA ILE A 32 12.44 -9.23 35.63
C ILE A 32 11.00 -8.79 35.87
N GLY A 33 10.27 -9.59 36.65
CA GLY A 33 8.94 -9.24 37.15
C GLY A 33 7.86 -9.26 36.08
N LEU A 34 7.92 -10.21 35.14
CA LEU A 34 6.90 -10.38 34.11
C LEU A 34 5.57 -10.87 34.74
N PRO A 35 4.41 -10.55 34.14
CA PRO A 35 3.12 -10.97 34.68
C PRO A 35 2.86 -12.44 34.36
N SER A 36 2.39 -13.18 35.36
CA SER A 36 1.97 -14.58 35.17
C SER A 36 0.61 -14.62 34.48
N LYS A 37 0.49 -15.39 33.39
CA LYS A 37 -0.77 -15.57 32.67
C LYS A 37 -1.30 -17.00 32.66
N ASP A 38 -0.45 -18.00 32.84
CA ASP A 38 -0.87 -19.41 32.83
C ASP A 38 -1.34 -19.82 34.23
N VAL A 39 -2.62 -19.57 34.55
CA VAL A 39 -3.27 -19.93 35.83
C VAL A 39 -3.95 -21.31 35.74
N ILE A 40 -3.31 -22.26 35.07
CA ILE A 40 -3.81 -23.65 35.04
C ILE A 40 -2.78 -24.50 35.79
N ALA A 41 -3.22 -25.06 36.92
CA ALA A 41 -2.49 -25.98 37.80
C ALA A 41 -1.36 -25.40 38.68
N ASN A 42 -1.66 -24.41 39.52
CA ASN A 42 -0.81 -23.99 40.68
C ASN A 42 0.67 -23.69 40.38
N SER A 43 1.03 -23.40 39.13
CA SER A 43 2.39 -23.07 38.71
C SER A 43 2.42 -21.66 38.13
N ILE A 44 3.06 -20.73 38.85
CA ILE A 44 3.17 -19.32 38.48
C ILE A 44 4.30 -19.17 37.43
N THR A 45 4.05 -19.66 36.23
CA THR A 45 5.13 -20.06 35.33
C THR A 45 4.77 -19.70 33.89
N SER A 46 5.50 -18.76 33.28
CA SER A 46 5.35 -18.35 31.87
C SER A 46 6.49 -18.86 31.00
N ASP A 47 6.26 -18.96 29.70
CA ASP A 47 7.27 -19.26 28.69
C ASP A 47 7.59 -18.02 27.81
N PRO A 48 8.31 -17.01 28.34
CA PRO A 48 8.49 -15.73 27.66
C PRO A 48 9.49 -15.79 26.49
N PHE A 49 9.19 -15.01 25.45
CA PHE A 49 10.10 -14.65 24.36
C PHE A 49 9.89 -13.18 23.96
N VAL A 50 10.91 -12.57 23.36
CA VAL A 50 10.87 -11.16 22.93
C VAL A 50 10.84 -11.08 21.41
N LYS A 51 9.90 -10.27 20.91
CA LYS A 51 9.82 -9.85 19.52
C LYS A 51 10.35 -8.42 19.41
N LEU A 52 11.43 -8.28 18.65
CA LEU A 52 12.05 -7.01 18.33
C LEU A 52 11.55 -6.58 16.96
N THR A 53 10.91 -5.42 16.87
CA THR A 53 10.43 -4.85 15.61
C THR A 53 11.07 -3.47 15.44
N LEU A 54 11.90 -3.29 14.42
CA LEU A 54 12.34 -1.95 14.01
C LEU A 54 11.26 -1.38 13.08
N THR A 55 10.56 -0.35 13.57
CA THR A 55 9.56 0.41 12.82
C THR A 55 10.16 1.71 12.33
N GLY A 56 9.75 2.19 11.16
CA GLY A 56 10.16 3.49 10.66
C GLY A 56 9.17 3.98 9.64
N ARG A 57 8.80 5.26 9.70
CA ARG A 57 7.90 5.86 8.72
C ARG A 57 8.72 6.69 7.75
N TRP A 58 8.72 6.26 6.50
CA TRP A 58 9.28 7.06 5.42
C TRP A 58 8.36 8.25 5.11
N SER A 59 8.91 9.30 4.54
CA SER A 59 8.19 10.52 4.16
C SER A 59 7.03 10.29 3.18
N HIS A 60 6.97 9.13 2.52
CA HIS A 60 5.90 8.74 1.60
C HIS A 60 4.86 7.77 2.19
N GLY A 61 4.94 7.44 3.48
CA GLY A 61 3.95 6.60 4.18
C GLY A 61 4.23 5.10 4.15
N GLN A 62 5.32 4.65 3.54
CA GLN A 62 5.75 3.25 3.61
C GLN A 62 6.36 2.95 4.99
N GLU A 63 5.97 1.84 5.60
CA GLU A 63 6.45 1.42 6.92
C GLU A 63 7.62 0.45 6.77
N LEU A 64 8.79 0.85 7.25
CA LEU A 64 9.90 -0.08 7.48
C LEU A 64 9.51 -0.97 8.65
N GLN A 65 9.41 -2.29 8.42
CA GLN A 65 9.18 -3.25 9.49
C GLN A 65 10.17 -4.40 9.37
N ALA A 66 11.17 -4.42 10.25
CA ALA A 66 12.11 -5.55 10.37
C ALA A 66 11.89 -6.23 11.71
N THR A 67 11.53 -7.51 11.71
CA THR A 67 11.18 -8.27 12.92
C THR A 67 12.19 -9.36 13.21
N LYS A 68 12.67 -9.45 14.45
CA LYS A 68 13.51 -10.55 14.95
C LYS A 68 12.94 -11.09 16.27
N LEU A 69 13.12 -12.39 16.50
CA LEU A 69 12.57 -13.09 17.65
C LEU A 69 13.69 -13.72 18.47
N THR A 70 13.62 -13.63 19.80
CA THR A 70 14.50 -14.40 20.69
C THR A 70 14.05 -15.85 20.80
N LYS A 71 14.92 -16.71 21.33
CA LYS A 71 14.49 -18.03 21.78
C LYS A 71 13.50 -17.91 22.94
N ARG A 72 12.61 -18.89 23.03
CA ARG A 72 11.69 -19.06 24.18
C ARG A 72 12.47 -19.57 25.38
N LYS A 73 12.18 -19.02 26.56
CA LYS A 73 12.65 -19.58 27.83
C LYS A 73 11.46 -20.18 28.54
N SER A 74 11.54 -21.47 28.83
CA SER A 74 10.44 -22.17 29.49
C SER A 74 10.48 -21.92 30.98
N ARG A 75 9.28 -21.79 31.53
CA ARG A 75 8.99 -21.82 32.95
C ARG A 75 9.71 -20.80 33.83
N THR A 76 9.66 -19.53 33.44
CA THR A 76 10.29 -18.46 34.22
C THR A 76 9.61 -17.10 34.03
N LEU A 77 9.49 -16.34 35.12
CA LEU A 77 9.09 -14.92 35.12
C LEU A 77 10.28 -13.97 35.03
N ASN A 78 11.50 -14.50 35.22
CA ASN A 78 12.76 -13.77 35.15
C ASN A 78 13.69 -14.40 34.10
N PRO A 79 13.31 -14.37 32.81
CA PRO A 79 14.07 -15.02 31.74
C PRO A 79 15.41 -14.32 31.49
N ARG A 80 16.43 -15.13 31.19
CA ARG A 80 17.75 -14.68 30.70
C ARG A 80 17.98 -15.21 29.28
N TRP A 81 18.07 -14.31 28.30
CA TRP A 81 18.28 -14.66 26.89
C TRP A 81 19.73 -14.50 26.46
N HIS A 82 20.35 -13.35 26.76
CA HIS A 82 21.69 -12.97 26.29
C HIS A 82 21.88 -13.06 24.77
N GLU A 83 20.85 -12.73 24.00
CA GLU A 83 20.86 -12.82 22.52
C GLU A 83 21.15 -11.45 21.90
N THR A 84 21.93 -11.44 20.81
CA THR A 84 22.32 -10.21 20.10
C THR A 84 21.76 -10.22 18.68
N PHE A 85 21.17 -9.09 18.29
CA PHE A 85 20.55 -8.85 16.99
C PHE A 85 21.16 -7.61 16.35
N VAL A 86 21.21 -7.62 15.02
CA VAL A 86 21.68 -6.47 14.22
C VAL A 86 20.58 -6.08 13.26
N PHE A 87 20.18 -4.80 13.27
CA PHE A 87 19.21 -4.24 12.34
C PHE A 87 19.88 -3.22 11.42
N ASN A 88 19.54 -3.26 10.14
CA ASN A 88 19.92 -2.22 9.19
C ASN A 88 18.85 -1.11 9.26
N VAL A 89 19.28 0.10 9.60
CA VAL A 89 18.40 1.27 9.72
C VAL A 89 18.45 2.02 8.40
N CYS A 90 17.30 2.12 7.74
CA CYS A 90 17.18 2.78 6.44
C CYS A 90 16.29 4.04 6.48
N ALA A 91 15.49 4.25 7.54
CA ALA A 91 14.60 5.40 7.69
C ALA A 91 15.08 6.35 8.82
N PRO A 92 15.10 7.68 8.60
CA PRO A 92 15.35 8.64 9.67
C PRO A 92 14.17 8.65 10.66
N GLY A 93 14.45 8.74 11.96
CA GLY A 93 13.41 8.70 13.00
C GLY A 93 12.77 7.32 13.23
N ALA A 94 13.45 6.23 12.85
CA ALA A 94 13.00 4.88 13.18
C ALA A 94 12.90 4.66 14.71
N GLU A 95 12.05 3.72 15.11
CA GLU A 95 11.80 3.34 16.51
C GLU A 95 12.00 1.82 16.67
N LEU A 96 12.59 1.42 17.77
CA LEU A 96 12.72 0.01 18.15
C LEU A 96 11.57 -0.34 19.11
N LEU A 97 10.65 -1.16 18.65
CA LEU A 97 9.59 -1.75 19.47
C LEU A 97 10.04 -3.13 20.00
N LEU A 98 10.03 -3.28 21.32
CA LEU A 98 10.28 -4.53 22.02
C LEU A 98 8.96 -5.02 22.61
N GLU A 99 8.48 -6.16 22.13
CA GLU A 99 7.26 -6.80 22.62
C GLU A 99 7.60 -8.12 23.30
N VAL A 100 7.18 -8.31 24.55
CA VAL A 100 7.35 -9.57 25.27
C VAL A 100 6.07 -10.38 25.15
N PHE A 101 6.19 -11.63 24.73
CA PHE A 101 5.07 -12.55 24.56
C PHE A 101 5.26 -13.80 25.41
N ASN A 102 4.16 -14.36 25.91
CA ASN A 102 4.07 -15.71 26.46
C ASN A 102 3.59 -16.66 25.35
N ALA A 103 4.37 -17.70 25.08
CA ALA A 103 3.95 -18.75 24.17
C ALA A 103 3.27 -19.86 24.96
N GLY A 104 1.93 -19.83 25.02
CA GLY A 104 1.15 -20.84 25.74
C GLY A 104 1.43 -22.27 25.28
N GLN A 105 1.23 -23.23 26.19
CA GLN A 105 1.47 -24.65 25.93
C GLN A 105 0.35 -25.34 25.12
N LEU A 106 -0.86 -24.77 25.08
CA LEU A 106 -2.05 -25.44 24.53
C LEU A 106 -2.73 -24.69 23.37
N THR A 107 -2.82 -23.37 23.44
CA THR A 107 -3.34 -22.51 22.37
C THR A 107 -2.17 -21.95 21.58
N GLN A 108 -2.11 -22.20 20.27
CA GLN A 108 -1.07 -21.67 19.38
C GLN A 108 -1.01 -20.13 19.32
N GLN A 109 -1.89 -19.42 20.04
CA GLN A 109 -1.96 -17.97 20.13
C GLN A 109 -1.03 -17.46 21.25
N ALA A 110 0.08 -16.82 20.88
CA ALA A 110 0.95 -16.15 21.83
C ALA A 110 0.25 -14.93 22.46
N THR A 111 0.30 -14.80 23.79
CA THR A 111 -0.23 -13.60 24.46
C THR A 111 0.87 -12.57 24.68
N LYS A 112 0.60 -11.31 24.33
CA LYS A 112 1.44 -10.16 24.69
C LYS A 112 1.42 -9.87 26.20
N LEU A 113 2.59 -9.91 26.85
CA LEU A 113 2.80 -9.59 28.27
C LEU A 113 3.06 -8.10 28.48
N GLY A 114 3.83 -7.47 27.59
CA GLY A 114 4.15 -6.06 27.66
C GLY A 114 4.91 -5.56 26.44
N GLN A 115 5.01 -4.25 26.28
CA GLN A 115 5.76 -3.61 25.20
C GLN A 115 6.56 -2.40 25.68
N VAL A 116 7.64 -2.08 24.99
CA VAL A 116 8.35 -0.81 25.15
C VAL A 116 8.87 -0.32 23.79
N THR A 117 8.77 0.97 23.54
CA THR A 117 9.26 1.62 22.32
C THR A 117 10.46 2.49 22.67
N VAL A 118 11.54 2.35 21.91
CA VAL A 118 12.76 3.16 22.05
C VAL A 118 13.00 3.91 20.73
N PRO A 119 12.83 5.24 20.67
CA PRO A 119 13.13 6.00 19.48
C PRO A 119 14.64 6.02 19.23
N LEU A 120 15.08 5.83 17.99
CA LEU A 120 16.51 5.83 17.67
C LEU A 120 17.15 7.22 17.82
N VAL A 121 16.33 8.29 17.84
CA VAL A 121 16.76 9.66 18.13
C VAL A 121 17.51 9.75 19.47
N ASP A 122 17.06 8.98 20.48
CA ASP A 122 17.68 8.93 21.81
C ASP A 122 19.02 8.18 21.82
N LEU A 123 19.37 7.51 20.72
CA LEU A 123 20.58 6.69 20.56
C LEU A 123 21.56 7.30 19.54
N MET A 124 21.38 8.56 19.15
CA MET A 124 22.22 9.26 18.16
C MET A 124 23.58 9.74 18.70
N ASP A 125 23.99 9.29 19.88
CA ASP A 125 25.28 9.62 20.50
C ASP A 125 26.40 8.63 20.14
N GLN A 126 26.10 7.59 19.35
CA GLN A 126 27.01 6.49 18.97
C GLN A 126 27.62 5.69 20.14
N ARG A 127 27.11 5.89 21.36
CA ARG A 127 27.59 5.20 22.57
C ARG A 127 26.80 3.91 22.79
N ARG A 128 27.34 3.06 23.67
CA ARG A 128 26.64 1.85 24.13
C ARG A 128 25.73 2.23 25.29
N HIS A 129 24.44 2.04 25.12
CA HIS A 129 23.41 2.26 26.14
C HIS A 129 23.11 0.95 26.84
N ASN A 130 23.33 0.91 28.15
CA ASN A 130 22.97 -0.22 29.01
C ASN A 130 21.80 0.19 29.89
N LYS A 131 20.57 -0.20 29.52
CA LYS A 131 19.35 0.36 30.14
C LYS A 131 18.38 -0.73 30.57
N TRP A 132 17.77 -0.51 31.72
CA TRP A 132 16.54 -1.18 32.14
C TRP A 132 15.35 -0.36 31.63
N LEU A 133 14.49 -1.01 30.86
CA LEU A 133 13.31 -0.39 30.27
C LEU A 133 12.05 -0.98 30.92
N ASP A 134 11.12 -0.11 31.30
CA ASP A 134 9.85 -0.51 31.85
C ASP A 134 8.90 -0.96 30.74
N LEU A 135 8.32 -2.15 30.90
CA LEU A 135 7.34 -2.69 29.96
C LEU A 135 5.96 -2.11 30.30
N GLN A 136 5.24 -1.64 29.29
CA GLN A 136 3.85 -1.18 29.43
C GLN A 136 2.88 -2.33 29.17
N LEU A 137 1.85 -2.44 30.00
CA LEU A 137 0.78 -3.43 29.83
C LEU A 137 -0.14 -3.06 28.65
N PRO A 138 -0.62 -4.03 27.86
CA PRO A 138 -1.69 -3.80 26.90
C PRO A 138 -3.00 -3.35 27.59
N PRO A 139 -3.82 -2.46 26.97
CA PRO A 139 -5.10 -1.98 27.52
C PRO A 139 -6.06 -3.11 27.89
N THR A 140 -6.00 -4.25 27.20
CA THR A 140 -6.85 -5.43 27.42
C THR A 140 -6.52 -6.23 28.68
N LEU A 141 -5.35 -6.00 29.30
CA LEU A 141 -4.89 -6.68 30.51
C LEU A 141 -4.90 -5.76 31.74
N HIS A 142 -5.43 -4.53 31.62
CA HIS A 142 -5.61 -3.63 32.76
C HIS A 142 -6.59 -4.27 33.74
N ARG A 143 -6.08 -4.73 34.89
CA ARG A 143 -6.87 -5.43 35.91
C ARG A 143 -7.74 -4.41 36.64
N HIS A 144 -9.07 -4.57 36.59
CA HIS A 144 -9.99 -3.76 37.40
C HIS A 144 -9.64 -3.91 38.90
N GLY A 145 -9.31 -2.81 39.58
CA GLY A 145 -9.19 -2.76 41.05
C GLY A 145 -7.78 -2.80 41.65
N LEU A 146 -6.71 -2.84 40.85
CA LEU A 146 -5.36 -2.52 41.33
C LEU A 146 -5.00 -1.13 40.81
N ASN A 147 -4.37 -0.28 41.65
CA ASN A 147 -3.95 1.08 41.26
C ASN A 147 -3.31 1.09 39.86
N ASN A 148 -3.49 2.20 39.14
CA ASN A 148 -3.13 2.50 37.74
C ASN A 148 -1.65 2.27 37.32
N ASP A 149 -0.99 1.24 37.82
CA ASP A 149 0.38 0.88 37.54
C ASP A 149 0.40 0.13 36.20
N ALA A 150 0.51 0.89 35.11
CA ALA A 150 0.63 0.39 33.74
C ALA A 150 1.90 -0.45 33.46
N ARG A 151 2.63 -0.89 34.50
CA ARG A 151 3.98 -1.47 34.43
C ARG A 151 3.92 -3.00 34.49
N ALA A 152 4.36 -3.68 33.42
CA ALA A 152 4.35 -5.14 33.25
C ALA A 152 5.63 -5.84 33.73
N GLY A 153 6.58 -5.12 34.31
CA GLY A 153 7.92 -5.60 34.58
C GLY A 153 8.97 -4.80 33.82
N ARG A 154 10.23 -5.24 33.90
CA ARG A 154 11.37 -4.53 33.29
C ARG A 154 12.19 -5.46 32.40
N ILE A 155 12.71 -4.92 31.31
CA ILE A 155 13.61 -5.62 30.38
C ILE A 155 14.97 -4.92 30.34
N HIS A 156 16.03 -5.72 30.39
CA HIS A 156 17.41 -5.27 30.33
C HIS A 156 17.94 -5.42 28.91
N VAL A 157 18.33 -4.30 28.31
CA VAL A 157 18.85 -4.26 26.94
C VAL A 157 20.14 -3.45 26.84
N LEU A 158 21.05 -3.95 25.99
CA LEU A 158 22.22 -3.19 25.55
C LEU A 158 21.98 -2.74 24.10
N LEU A 159 22.01 -1.44 23.87
CA LEU A 159 21.75 -0.83 22.57
C LEU A 159 23.00 -0.09 22.09
N HIS A 160 23.39 -0.28 20.84
CA HIS A 160 24.45 0.50 20.22
C HIS A 160 24.05 0.85 18.80
N TYR A 161 23.87 2.15 18.51
CA TYR A 161 23.51 2.61 17.19
C TYR A 161 24.72 3.25 16.51
N LYS A 162 25.21 2.63 15.42
CA LYS A 162 26.26 3.19 14.58
C LYS A 162 25.63 3.78 13.33
N PHE A 163 25.78 5.07 13.09
CA PHE A 163 25.21 5.75 11.94
C PHE A 163 26.22 6.71 11.31
N ALA A 164 26.04 7.02 10.03
CA ALA A 164 26.82 8.04 9.34
C ALA A 164 25.95 9.28 9.10
N ARG A 165 26.36 10.45 9.62
CA ARG A 165 25.63 11.72 9.43
C ARG A 165 25.44 12.07 7.96
N VAL A 166 26.44 11.77 7.12
CA VAL A 166 26.34 11.97 5.67
C VAL A 166 25.30 11.04 5.06
N ALA A 167 25.20 9.78 5.51
CA ALA A 167 24.19 8.85 5.03
C ALA A 167 22.78 9.26 5.48
N GLU A 168 22.62 9.79 6.69
CA GLU A 168 21.37 10.36 7.17
C GLU A 168 20.95 11.57 6.32
N PHE A 169 21.86 12.50 6.07
CA PHE A 169 21.60 13.65 5.19
C PHE A 169 21.20 13.20 3.78
N LEU A 170 21.97 12.30 3.16
CA LEU A 170 21.70 11.81 1.81
C LEU A 170 20.40 10.99 1.73
N SER A 171 19.99 10.31 2.81
CA SER A 171 18.74 9.55 2.85
C SER A 171 17.50 10.41 2.59
N HIS A 172 17.57 11.71 2.87
CA HIS A 172 16.48 12.65 2.60
C HIS A 172 16.34 13.02 1.11
N PHE A 173 17.41 12.88 0.32
CA PHE A 173 17.45 13.23 -1.11
C PHE A 173 17.39 12.01 -2.03
N MET A 174 17.56 10.82 -1.46
CA MET A 174 17.54 9.56 -2.17
C MET A 174 16.09 9.12 -2.39
N ALA A 175 15.74 8.79 -3.64
CA ALA A 175 14.47 8.14 -3.93
C ALA A 175 14.47 6.73 -3.33
N GLU A 176 13.48 6.45 -2.48
CA GLU A 176 13.26 5.13 -1.91
C GLU A 176 12.91 4.13 -3.05
N GLU A 177 13.64 3.02 -3.14
CA GLU A 177 13.22 1.92 -4.02
C GLU A 177 11.88 1.38 -3.50
N ARG A 178 10.82 1.58 -4.28
CA ARG A 178 9.51 0.98 -4.01
C ARG A 178 9.71 -0.51 -3.79
N TYR A 179 9.29 -1.01 -2.63
CA TYR A 179 9.26 -2.46 -2.40
C TYR A 179 8.40 -3.10 -3.49
N THR A 180 9.02 -3.83 -4.40
CA THR A 180 8.32 -4.70 -5.32
C THR A 180 8.10 -6.01 -4.60
N ALA A 181 6.83 -6.35 -4.36
CA ALA A 181 6.50 -7.67 -3.85
C ALA A 181 7.09 -8.71 -4.81
N PRO A 182 7.77 -9.76 -4.30
CA PRO A 182 8.26 -10.82 -5.16
C PRO A 182 7.08 -11.44 -5.90
N TRP A 183 7.22 -11.63 -7.21
CA TRP A 183 6.18 -12.24 -8.02
C TRP A 183 5.78 -13.61 -7.47
N PRO A 184 4.49 -13.98 -7.53
CA PRO A 184 4.05 -15.28 -7.08
C PRO A 184 4.78 -16.39 -7.88
N PRO A 185 5.03 -17.55 -7.26
CA PRO A 185 5.58 -18.69 -7.98
C PRO A 185 4.62 -19.09 -9.11
N PHE A 186 5.17 -19.75 -10.14
CA PHE A 186 4.38 -20.27 -11.25
C PHE A 186 3.22 -21.14 -10.73
N LYS A 187 2.00 -20.85 -11.19
CA LYS A 187 0.81 -21.67 -10.98
C LYS A 187 0.02 -21.72 -12.29
N ALA A 188 -0.22 -22.92 -12.81
CA ALA A 188 -0.90 -23.08 -14.09
C ALA A 188 -2.30 -22.45 -14.13
N ALA A 189 -3.04 -22.49 -13.01
CA ALA A 189 -4.33 -21.81 -12.90
C ALA A 189 -4.23 -20.29 -13.07
N ILE A 190 -3.16 -19.66 -12.54
CA ILE A 190 -2.93 -18.22 -12.70
C ILE A 190 -2.55 -17.91 -14.16
N LEU A 191 -1.71 -18.73 -14.78
CA LEU A 191 -1.37 -18.58 -16.20
C LEU A 191 -2.62 -18.65 -17.08
N TYR A 192 -3.47 -19.66 -16.87
CA TYR A 192 -4.71 -19.83 -17.63
C TYR A 192 -5.65 -18.63 -17.45
N ASN A 193 -5.84 -18.19 -16.21
CA ASN A 193 -6.65 -17.01 -15.91
C ASN A 193 -6.10 -15.75 -16.59
N ASN A 194 -4.81 -15.47 -16.45
CA ASN A 194 -4.17 -14.31 -17.08
C ASN A 194 -4.25 -14.38 -18.60
N PHE A 195 -4.20 -15.59 -19.17
CA PHE A 195 -4.27 -15.78 -20.61
C PHE A 195 -5.64 -15.37 -21.17
N TRP A 196 -6.71 -15.89 -20.58
CA TRP A 196 -8.06 -15.57 -21.02
C TRP A 196 -8.44 -14.12 -20.76
N ILE A 197 -8.02 -13.54 -19.64
CA ILE A 197 -8.20 -12.11 -19.38
C ILE A 197 -7.53 -11.27 -20.47
N LEU A 198 -6.25 -11.55 -20.78
CA LEU A 198 -5.56 -10.78 -21.82
C LEU A 198 -6.17 -11.02 -23.22
N LEU A 199 -6.61 -12.25 -23.52
CA LEU A 199 -7.25 -12.54 -24.79
C LEU A 199 -8.57 -11.77 -24.95
N ASP A 200 -9.38 -11.72 -23.90
CA ASP A 200 -10.64 -10.98 -23.87
C ASP A 200 -10.40 -9.46 -23.96
N ASP A 201 -9.42 -8.94 -23.21
CA ASP A 201 -8.98 -7.54 -23.31
C ASP A 201 -8.46 -7.20 -24.73
N LEU A 202 -7.84 -8.16 -25.43
CA LEU A 202 -7.28 -7.97 -26.77
C LEU A 202 -8.30 -8.17 -27.89
N TRP A 203 -9.38 -8.90 -27.63
CA TRP A 203 -10.38 -9.30 -28.62
C TRP A 203 -10.91 -8.15 -29.50
N PRO A 204 -11.38 -7.01 -28.95
CA PRO A 204 -11.87 -5.90 -29.79
C PRO A 204 -10.80 -5.34 -30.74
N TYR A 205 -9.52 -5.39 -30.34
CA TYR A 205 -8.42 -4.96 -31.20
C TYR A 205 -8.11 -5.98 -32.30
N LEU A 206 -8.21 -7.28 -32.00
CA LEU A 206 -8.07 -8.34 -33.01
C LEU A 206 -9.15 -8.24 -34.07
N GLU A 207 -10.39 -7.93 -33.69
CA GLU A 207 -11.49 -7.70 -34.64
C GLU A 207 -11.17 -6.55 -35.59
N VAL A 208 -10.60 -5.44 -35.08
CA VAL A 208 -10.16 -4.33 -35.93
C VAL A 208 -9.05 -4.76 -36.88
N ILE A 209 -8.03 -5.48 -36.39
CA ILE A 209 -6.92 -5.98 -37.22
C ILE A 209 -7.43 -6.90 -38.32
N TRP A 210 -8.32 -7.83 -37.98
CA TRP A 210 -8.94 -8.75 -38.93
C TRP A 210 -9.86 -8.04 -39.91
N SER A 211 -10.54 -6.96 -39.52
CA SER A 211 -11.32 -6.14 -40.44
C SER A 211 -10.47 -5.40 -41.48
N ILE A 212 -9.22 -5.05 -41.12
CA ILE A 212 -8.27 -4.38 -42.01
C ILE A 212 -7.56 -5.38 -42.94
N SER A 213 -7.38 -6.64 -42.51
CA SER A 213 -6.62 -7.65 -43.25
C SER A 213 -7.06 -7.83 -44.72
N PRO A 214 -8.37 -7.95 -45.06
CA PRO A 214 -8.82 -8.04 -46.45
C PRO A 214 -8.48 -6.81 -47.30
N THR A 215 -8.45 -5.63 -46.66
CA THR A 215 -8.10 -4.36 -47.32
C THR A 215 -6.61 -4.28 -47.60
N LEU A 216 -5.77 -4.87 -46.73
CA LEU A 216 -4.33 -4.95 -46.96
C LEU A 216 -3.96 -6.03 -48.00
N ASN A 217 -4.74 -7.12 -48.04
CA ASN A 217 -4.57 -8.23 -48.98
C ASN A 217 -5.13 -7.98 -50.38
N TRP A 218 -5.69 -6.79 -50.63
CA TRP A 218 -6.28 -6.40 -51.91
C TRP A 218 -7.51 -7.20 -52.37
N ASP A 219 -8.24 -7.84 -51.44
CA ASP A 219 -9.46 -8.61 -51.76
C ASP A 219 -10.55 -7.73 -52.41
N HIS A 220 -10.59 -6.44 -52.03
CA HIS A 220 -11.41 -5.41 -52.66
C HIS A 220 -10.52 -4.31 -53.27
N PRO A 221 -10.26 -4.33 -54.59
CA PRO A 221 -9.25 -3.45 -55.20
C PRO A 221 -9.59 -1.96 -55.09
N SER A 222 -10.88 -1.58 -55.08
CA SER A 222 -11.31 -0.18 -54.96
C SER A 222 -11.07 0.41 -53.57
N ARG A 223 -11.41 -0.33 -52.50
CA ARG A 223 -11.18 0.09 -51.11
C ARG A 223 -9.69 0.14 -50.78
N SER A 224 -8.96 -0.86 -51.23
CA SER A 224 -7.51 -0.99 -50.99
C SER A 224 -6.73 0.13 -51.68
N SER A 225 -7.09 0.46 -52.93
CA SER A 225 -6.52 1.61 -53.66
C SER A 225 -6.81 2.95 -52.96
N PHE A 226 -8.03 3.15 -52.46
CA PHE A 226 -8.38 4.37 -51.72
C PHE A 226 -7.58 4.50 -50.41
N VAL A 227 -7.44 3.41 -49.65
CA VAL A 227 -6.63 3.41 -48.42
C VAL A 227 -5.15 3.63 -48.74
N LEU A 228 -4.63 3.05 -49.81
CA LEU A 228 -3.26 3.29 -50.25
C LEU A 228 -3.05 4.77 -50.63
N LEU A 229 -3.95 5.37 -51.40
CA LEU A 229 -3.89 6.79 -51.76
C LEU A 229 -3.95 7.68 -50.52
N ALA A 230 -4.80 7.34 -49.54
CA ALA A 230 -4.88 8.04 -48.26
C ALA A 230 -3.56 7.92 -47.47
N ILE A 231 -2.94 6.74 -47.42
CA ILE A 231 -1.64 6.53 -46.75
C ILE A 231 -0.54 7.30 -47.48
N LEU A 232 -0.50 7.26 -48.81
CA LEU A 232 0.47 8.01 -49.60
C LEU A 232 0.31 9.53 -49.39
N TRP A 233 -0.93 10.01 -49.33
CA TRP A 233 -1.22 11.40 -48.98
C TRP A 233 -0.70 11.74 -47.58
N MET A 234 -0.93 10.89 -46.58
CA MET A 234 -0.41 11.09 -45.22
C MET A 234 1.13 11.09 -45.19
N CYS A 235 1.80 10.24 -45.97
CA CYS A 235 3.25 10.21 -46.07
C CYS A 235 3.83 11.48 -46.69
N LEU A 236 3.15 12.10 -47.66
CA LEU A 236 3.55 13.37 -48.26
C LEU A 236 3.40 14.54 -47.27
N TYR A 237 2.43 14.46 -46.35
CA TYR A 237 2.19 15.46 -45.30
C TYR A 237 2.64 14.96 -43.91
N ILE A 238 3.79 14.30 -43.83
CA ILE A 238 4.30 13.69 -42.59
C ILE A 238 4.48 14.69 -41.43
N THR A 239 4.59 15.99 -41.73
CA THR A 239 4.60 17.07 -40.74
C THR A 239 3.30 17.16 -39.95
N TRP A 240 2.16 16.83 -40.56
CA TRP A 240 0.83 16.94 -39.96
C TRP A 240 0.35 15.64 -39.31
N VAL A 241 1.02 14.52 -39.55
CA VAL A 241 0.66 13.21 -39.00
C VAL A 241 0.56 13.22 -37.46
N PRO A 242 1.53 13.80 -36.71
CA PRO A 242 1.39 13.89 -35.26
C PRO A 242 0.18 14.72 -34.82
N VAL A 243 -0.09 15.83 -35.50
CA VAL A 243 -1.23 16.70 -35.20
C VAL A 243 -2.55 15.95 -35.43
N LEU A 244 -2.67 15.25 -36.56
CA LEU A 244 -3.86 14.45 -36.87
C LEU A 244 -4.09 13.34 -35.84
N LEU A 245 -3.03 12.66 -35.42
CA LEU A 245 -3.11 11.64 -34.36
C LEU A 245 -3.61 12.26 -33.05
N HIS A 246 -3.08 13.42 -32.65
CA HIS A 246 -3.52 14.09 -31.43
C HIS A 246 -4.98 14.54 -31.52
N VAL A 247 -5.40 15.10 -32.64
CA VAL A 247 -6.80 15.49 -32.88
C VAL A 247 -7.73 14.27 -32.81
N ALA A 248 -7.33 13.13 -33.37
CA ALA A 248 -8.10 11.89 -33.28
C ALA A 248 -8.24 11.41 -31.83
N MET A 249 -7.16 11.45 -31.05
CA MET A 249 -7.20 11.07 -29.62
C MET A 249 -8.04 12.03 -28.78
N ILE A 250 -7.95 13.36 -29.01
CA ILE A 250 -8.86 14.36 -28.41
C ILE A 250 -10.30 14.04 -28.80
N GLY A 251 -10.57 13.77 -30.07
CA GLY A 251 -11.90 13.40 -30.56
C GLY A 251 -12.47 12.18 -29.82
N MET A 252 -11.65 11.14 -29.59
CA MET A 252 -12.05 9.96 -28.82
C MET A 252 -12.35 10.31 -27.36
N THR A 253 -11.52 11.11 -26.68
CA THR A 253 -11.78 11.54 -25.29
C THR A 253 -13.09 12.30 -25.16
N ILE A 254 -13.37 13.22 -26.09
CA ILE A 254 -14.57 14.06 -26.08
C ILE A 254 -15.79 13.21 -26.41
N LYS A 255 -15.68 12.31 -27.40
CA LYS A 255 -16.75 11.35 -27.70
C LYS A 255 -17.11 10.54 -26.45
N ASN A 256 -16.12 9.98 -25.75
CA ASN A 256 -16.35 9.22 -24.52
C ASN A 256 -16.99 10.08 -23.42
N LEU A 257 -16.55 11.34 -23.26
CA LEU A 257 -17.18 12.29 -22.33
C LEU A 257 -18.65 12.56 -22.69
N CYS A 258 -18.95 12.79 -23.97
CA CYS A 258 -20.31 13.01 -24.46
C CYS A 258 -21.21 11.80 -24.27
N VAL A 259 -20.68 10.58 -24.41
CA VAL A 259 -21.43 9.34 -24.13
C VAL A 259 -21.84 9.29 -22.67
N ILE A 260 -20.93 9.61 -21.75
CA ILE A 260 -21.20 9.64 -20.30
C ILE A 260 -22.18 10.76 -19.93
N ALA A 261 -22.03 11.95 -20.53
CA ALA A 261 -22.96 13.06 -20.32
C ALA A 261 -24.36 12.75 -20.90
N GLY A 262 -24.42 12.07 -22.05
CA GLY A 262 -25.66 11.64 -22.70
C GLY A 262 -26.42 10.59 -21.89
N SER A 263 -25.72 9.59 -21.32
CA SER A 263 -26.32 8.60 -20.42
C SER A 263 -26.77 9.20 -19.08
N SER A 264 -26.12 10.28 -18.62
CA SER A 264 -26.57 11.04 -17.44
C SER A 264 -27.82 11.89 -17.70
N THR A 265 -28.08 12.26 -18.96
CA THR A 265 -29.23 13.10 -19.34
C THR A 265 -30.47 12.27 -19.65
N SER A 266 -30.30 11.05 -20.18
CA SER A 266 -31.40 10.12 -20.44
C SER A 266 -32.06 9.58 -19.16
N THR A 267 -31.36 9.55 -18.03
CA THR A 267 -31.93 9.13 -16.74
C THR A 267 -32.96 10.11 -16.15
N LEU A 268 -33.00 11.37 -16.61
CA LEU A 268 -34.00 12.35 -16.16
C LEU A 268 -35.27 12.39 -17.04
N ALA A 269 -35.25 11.76 -18.22
CA ALA A 269 -36.35 11.84 -19.19
C ALA A 269 -37.17 10.54 -19.34
N SER A 270 -36.76 9.43 -18.73
CA SER A 270 -37.48 8.15 -18.83
C SER A 270 -37.74 7.51 -17.47
N SER A 271 -38.76 8.01 -16.76
CA SER A 271 -39.40 7.31 -15.64
C SER A 271 -40.55 6.41 -16.11
N SER A 272 -40.30 5.58 -17.13
CA SER A 272 -41.23 4.51 -17.52
C SER A 272 -40.52 3.41 -18.31
N SER A 273 -40.62 2.20 -17.76
CA SER A 273 -40.36 0.88 -18.38
C SER A 273 -38.94 0.48 -18.79
N MET A 274 -38.46 -0.53 -18.03
CA MET A 274 -37.66 -1.70 -18.41
C MET A 274 -36.14 -1.58 -18.66
N ASP A 275 -35.44 -2.28 -17.77
CA ASP A 275 -34.23 -3.09 -17.99
C ASP A 275 -32.98 -2.38 -18.51
N GLY A 276 -32.40 -1.55 -17.64
CA GLY A 276 -31.03 -1.10 -17.76
C GLY A 276 -30.14 -1.90 -16.83
N SER A 277 -29.47 -2.92 -17.36
CA SER A 277 -28.33 -3.57 -16.71
C SER A 277 -27.22 -2.53 -16.50
N ASN A 278 -27.18 -1.96 -15.30
CA ASN A 278 -26.08 -1.13 -14.84
C ASN A 278 -24.78 -1.94 -14.90
N HIS A 279 -23.93 -1.64 -15.88
CA HIS A 279 -22.67 -2.32 -16.15
C HIS A 279 -21.55 -1.94 -15.16
N HIS A 280 -21.88 -1.54 -13.93
CA HIS A 280 -20.91 -1.00 -12.97
C HIS A 280 -20.51 -1.94 -11.83
N ASP A 281 -21.00 -3.17 -11.78
CA ASP A 281 -20.54 -4.18 -10.83
C ASP A 281 -20.47 -5.57 -11.48
N GLU A 282 -19.78 -5.69 -12.62
CA GLU A 282 -19.44 -7.02 -13.12
C GLU A 282 -18.36 -7.61 -12.19
N PRO A 283 -18.58 -8.80 -11.59
CA PRO A 283 -17.56 -9.41 -10.75
C PRO A 283 -16.26 -9.55 -11.54
N PRO A 284 -15.09 -9.42 -10.88
CA PRO A 284 -13.81 -9.54 -11.57
C PRO A 284 -13.80 -10.83 -12.39
N ARG A 285 -13.55 -10.70 -13.70
CA ARG A 285 -13.53 -11.83 -14.65
C ARG A 285 -12.48 -12.83 -14.17
N VAL A 286 -12.92 -13.99 -13.68
CA VAL A 286 -12.06 -15.07 -13.20
C VAL A 286 -12.35 -16.32 -13.99
N TYR A 287 -11.35 -16.79 -14.73
CA TYR A 287 -11.40 -18.03 -15.47
C TYR A 287 -10.74 -19.13 -14.64
N SER A 288 -11.53 -20.12 -14.24
CA SER A 288 -11.02 -21.29 -13.54
C SER A 288 -10.48 -22.32 -14.53
N LEU A 289 -9.38 -22.97 -14.18
CA LEU A 289 -8.84 -24.06 -14.97
C LEU A 289 -9.85 -25.23 -14.96
N PRO A 290 -10.21 -25.82 -16.13
CA PRO A 290 -11.15 -26.93 -16.14
C PRO A 290 -10.60 -28.17 -15.41
N GLN A 291 -11.48 -28.91 -14.72
CA GLN A 291 -11.10 -30.03 -13.83
C GLN A 291 -10.21 -31.09 -14.51
N GLY A 292 -10.42 -31.37 -15.81
CA GLY A 292 -9.61 -32.32 -16.59
C GLY A 292 -8.17 -31.89 -16.86
N PHE A 293 -7.84 -30.61 -16.72
CA PHE A 293 -6.49 -30.07 -16.94
C PHE A 293 -5.65 -30.02 -15.65
N HIS A 294 -6.23 -30.27 -14.47
CA HIS A 294 -5.48 -30.30 -13.21
C HIS A 294 -4.40 -31.39 -13.21
N HIS A 295 -4.72 -32.58 -13.73
CA HIS A 295 -3.75 -33.68 -13.80
C HIS A 295 -2.63 -33.44 -14.82
N ILE A 296 -2.93 -32.74 -15.93
CA ILE A 296 -1.93 -32.38 -16.95
C ILE A 296 -1.03 -31.26 -16.43
N THR A 297 -1.58 -30.32 -15.68
CA THR A 297 -0.82 -29.21 -15.09
C THR A 297 0.01 -29.64 -13.89
N ASP A 298 -0.45 -30.60 -13.09
CA ASP A 298 0.35 -31.26 -12.05
C ASP A 298 1.48 -32.09 -12.66
N LYS A 299 1.20 -32.82 -13.76
CA LYS A 299 2.25 -33.51 -14.53
C LYS A 299 3.20 -32.55 -15.22
N MET A 300 2.75 -31.44 -15.78
CA MET A 300 3.66 -30.41 -16.31
C MET A 300 4.47 -29.79 -15.17
N ALA A 301 3.89 -29.46 -14.03
CA ALA A 301 4.60 -28.92 -12.88
C ALA A 301 5.62 -29.91 -12.28
N GLN A 302 5.36 -31.22 -12.42
CA GLN A 302 6.26 -32.29 -11.98
C GLN A 302 7.32 -32.68 -13.04
N VAL A 303 6.99 -32.65 -14.33
CA VAL A 303 7.87 -33.02 -15.45
C VAL A 303 8.71 -31.82 -15.92
N THR A 304 8.33 -30.59 -15.59
CA THR A 304 9.17 -29.37 -15.69
C THR A 304 10.15 -29.29 -14.52
N THR A 305 10.96 -30.34 -14.34
CA THR A 305 12.05 -30.39 -13.35
C THR A 305 13.16 -29.38 -13.63
N ASP A 306 13.22 -28.85 -14.85
CA ASP A 306 14.23 -27.89 -15.25
C ASP A 306 13.85 -26.52 -14.72
N ALA A 307 14.64 -26.01 -13.75
CA ALA A 307 14.45 -24.69 -13.15
C ALA A 307 14.32 -23.58 -14.21
N GLU A 308 14.96 -23.76 -15.37
CA GLU A 308 14.86 -22.85 -16.53
C GLU A 308 13.43 -22.79 -17.10
N THR A 309 12.78 -23.94 -17.33
CA THR A 309 11.40 -23.99 -17.86
C THR A 309 10.39 -23.39 -16.89
N LYS A 310 10.58 -23.62 -15.58
CA LYS A 310 9.76 -22.99 -14.55
C LYS A 310 9.93 -21.47 -14.53
N MET A 311 11.17 -20.98 -14.70
CA MET A 311 11.43 -19.54 -14.79
C MET A 311 10.85 -18.92 -16.05
N THR A 312 10.92 -19.58 -17.22
CA THR A 312 10.32 -19.06 -18.45
C THR A 312 8.80 -19.02 -18.35
N LEU A 313 8.16 -20.06 -17.84
CA LEU A 313 6.71 -20.10 -17.60
C LEU A 313 6.27 -19.02 -16.61
N GLN A 314 7.05 -18.81 -15.54
CA GLN A 314 6.78 -17.71 -14.60
C GLN A 314 6.90 -16.33 -15.27
N ARG A 315 7.90 -16.13 -16.14
CA ARG A 315 8.05 -14.88 -16.91
C ARG A 315 6.85 -14.67 -17.84
N VAL A 316 6.40 -15.71 -18.54
CA VAL A 316 5.21 -15.63 -19.42
C VAL A 316 3.96 -15.30 -18.62
N GLN A 317 3.72 -15.99 -17.50
CA GLN A 317 2.59 -15.71 -16.61
C GLN A 317 2.55 -14.25 -16.16
N ASN A 318 3.71 -13.71 -15.78
CA ASN A 318 3.84 -12.33 -15.30
C ASN A 318 3.72 -11.31 -16.45
N ASN A 319 4.30 -11.60 -17.62
CA ASN A 319 4.19 -10.75 -18.79
C ASN A 319 2.73 -10.62 -19.26
N MET A 320 1.95 -11.71 -19.25
CA MET A 320 0.54 -11.69 -19.64
C MET A 320 -0.27 -10.76 -18.71
N ALA A 321 -0.04 -10.86 -17.40
CA ALA A 321 -0.68 -9.97 -16.42
C ALA A 321 -0.27 -8.52 -16.61
N TRP A 322 1.02 -8.28 -16.88
CA TRP A 322 1.52 -6.93 -17.15
C TRP A 322 0.90 -6.32 -18.40
N TRP A 323 0.82 -7.06 -19.50
CA TRP A 323 0.19 -6.59 -20.74
C TRP A 323 -1.30 -6.28 -20.57
N SER A 324 -2.06 -7.14 -19.88
CA SER A 324 -3.47 -6.84 -19.55
C SER A 324 -3.58 -5.55 -18.73
N GLY A 325 -2.69 -5.36 -17.74
CA GLY A 325 -2.61 -4.12 -16.98
C GLY A 325 -2.28 -2.89 -17.83
N VAL A 326 -1.40 -3.02 -18.85
CA VAL A 326 -1.08 -1.94 -19.78
C VAL A 326 -2.29 -1.57 -20.64
N ILE A 327 -2.98 -2.57 -21.20
CA ILE A 327 -4.18 -2.33 -22.03
C ILE A 327 -5.25 -1.61 -21.21
N LYS A 328 -5.53 -2.08 -20.00
CA LYS A 328 -6.48 -1.44 -19.08
C LYS A 328 -6.04 -0.05 -18.66
N ALA A 329 -4.75 0.15 -18.40
CA ALA A 329 -4.24 1.48 -18.09
C ALA A 329 -4.45 2.45 -19.27
N ILE A 330 -4.24 2.00 -20.51
CA ILE A 330 -4.50 2.79 -21.72
C ILE A 330 -6.00 3.08 -21.85
N GLU A 331 -6.86 2.08 -21.66
CA GLU A 331 -8.31 2.28 -21.71
C GLU A 331 -8.79 3.27 -20.65
N LEU A 332 -8.26 3.15 -19.42
CA LEU A 332 -8.52 4.05 -18.30
C LEU A 332 -8.10 5.49 -18.59
N MET A 333 -7.05 5.70 -19.38
CA MET A 333 -6.65 7.05 -19.79
C MET A 333 -7.76 7.78 -20.57
N PHE A 334 -8.65 7.04 -21.24
CA PHE A 334 -9.69 7.58 -22.13
C PHE A 334 -11.13 7.31 -21.65
N SER A 335 -11.33 6.56 -20.56
CA SER A 335 -12.64 6.12 -20.07
C SER A 335 -13.37 7.14 -19.18
N TRP A 336 -12.68 8.18 -18.68
CA TRP A 336 -13.18 9.15 -17.69
C TRP A 336 -13.62 8.54 -16.35
N GLU A 337 -13.17 7.34 -16.00
CA GLU A 337 -13.47 6.71 -14.70
C GLU A 337 -12.89 7.52 -13.52
N ASP A 338 -11.66 8.03 -13.68
CA ASP A 338 -11.09 9.07 -12.81
C ASP A 338 -11.07 10.40 -13.55
N PHE A 339 -12.04 11.26 -13.22
CA PHE A 339 -12.21 12.58 -13.84
C PHE A 339 -10.94 13.43 -13.81
N PHE A 340 -10.20 13.44 -12.70
CA PHE A 340 -9.03 14.31 -12.57
C PHE A 340 -7.85 13.78 -13.39
N TYR A 341 -7.68 12.47 -13.44
CA TYR A 341 -6.63 11.84 -14.21
C TYR A 341 -6.84 12.00 -15.72
N THR A 342 -8.03 11.66 -16.22
CA THR A 342 -8.37 11.81 -17.65
C THR A 342 -8.36 13.28 -18.08
N LEU A 343 -8.80 14.21 -17.22
CA LEU A 343 -8.71 15.65 -17.51
C LEU A 343 -7.26 16.13 -17.67
N GLN A 344 -6.35 15.67 -16.81
CA GLN A 344 -4.93 16.00 -16.94
C GLN A 344 -4.34 15.48 -18.25
N ILE A 345 -4.73 14.27 -18.67
CA ILE A 345 -4.31 13.68 -19.93
C ILE A 345 -4.85 14.49 -21.11
N LEU A 346 -6.13 14.88 -21.06
CA LEU A 346 -6.74 15.73 -22.09
C LEU A 346 -5.99 17.07 -22.25
N ILE A 347 -5.71 17.74 -21.13
CA ILE A 347 -4.95 18.99 -21.13
C ILE A 347 -3.54 18.78 -21.71
N ALA A 348 -2.85 17.71 -21.30
CA ALA A 348 -1.54 17.37 -21.83
C ALA A 348 -1.57 17.10 -23.34
N LEU A 349 -2.63 16.45 -23.83
CA LEU A 349 -2.82 16.15 -25.25
C LEU A 349 -3.09 17.42 -26.06
N ILE A 350 -3.87 18.37 -25.52
CA ILE A 350 -4.09 19.69 -26.12
C ILE A 350 -2.78 20.48 -26.19
N VAL A 351 -2.02 20.53 -25.08
CA VAL A 351 -0.73 21.23 -25.03
C VAL A 351 0.27 20.63 -26.03
N SER A 352 0.35 19.29 -26.10
CA SER A 352 1.19 18.58 -27.07
C SER A 352 0.77 18.86 -28.51
N CYS A 353 -0.54 18.90 -28.78
CA CYS A 353 -1.08 19.26 -30.09
C CYS A 353 -0.66 20.68 -30.51
N ILE A 354 -0.80 21.66 -29.61
CA ILE A 354 -0.36 23.04 -29.85
C ILE A 354 1.15 23.08 -30.11
N LEU A 355 1.94 22.31 -29.36
CA LEU A 355 3.38 22.25 -29.52
C LEU A 355 3.79 21.73 -30.91
N HIS A 356 3.11 20.69 -31.41
CA HIS A 356 3.32 20.17 -32.76
C HIS A 356 2.88 21.11 -33.88
N VAL A 357 1.94 22.03 -33.61
CA VAL A 357 1.51 23.06 -34.56
C VAL A 357 2.50 24.23 -34.59
N LEU A 358 3.01 24.65 -33.43
CA LEU A 358 3.89 25.82 -33.32
C LEU A 358 5.35 25.51 -33.64
N ILE A 359 5.83 24.32 -33.29
CA ILE A 359 7.24 23.94 -33.41
C ILE A 359 7.37 22.85 -34.47
N PRO A 360 8.23 23.05 -35.50
CA PRO A 360 8.52 22.01 -36.47
C PRO A 360 8.96 20.70 -35.79
N ASN A 361 8.38 19.57 -36.21
CA ASN A 361 8.59 18.27 -35.58
C ASN A 361 10.07 17.87 -35.44
N GLN A 362 10.95 18.35 -36.32
CA GLN A 362 12.40 18.11 -36.22
C GLN A 362 13.02 18.63 -34.91
N TYR A 363 12.57 19.77 -34.40
CA TYR A 363 13.09 20.32 -33.15
C TYR A 363 12.53 19.57 -31.93
N LEU A 364 11.27 19.16 -31.99
CA LEU A 364 10.66 18.31 -30.96
C LEU A 364 11.35 16.95 -30.90
N LEU A 365 11.66 16.36 -32.05
CA LEU A 365 12.45 15.14 -32.15
C LEU A 365 13.87 15.35 -31.59
N MET A 366 14.53 16.46 -31.92
CA MET A 366 15.84 16.79 -31.37
C MET A 366 15.81 16.89 -29.85
N VAL A 367 14.83 17.59 -29.28
CA VAL A 367 14.64 17.70 -27.83
C VAL A 367 14.36 16.32 -27.22
N LEU A 368 13.52 15.49 -27.85
CA LEU A 368 13.23 14.13 -27.40
C LEU A 368 14.48 13.24 -27.40
N VAL A 369 15.30 13.30 -28.45
CA VAL A 369 16.55 12.54 -28.55
C VAL A 369 17.52 13.00 -27.47
N VAL A 370 17.72 14.31 -27.31
CA VAL A 370 18.56 14.85 -26.24
C VAL A 370 18.03 14.41 -24.87
N TYR A 371 16.71 14.46 -24.66
CA TYR A 371 16.08 13.99 -23.42
C TYR A 371 16.34 12.50 -23.17
N LEU A 372 16.13 11.62 -24.16
CA LEU A 372 16.35 10.18 -24.02
C LEU A 372 17.82 9.87 -23.69
N PHE A 373 18.78 10.53 -24.36
CA PHE A 373 20.19 10.31 -24.07
C PHE A 373 20.63 10.89 -22.73
N THR A 374 20.08 12.05 -22.34
CA THR A 374 20.42 12.68 -21.06
C THR A 374 19.72 12.00 -19.88
N MET A 375 18.54 11.39 -20.07
CA MET A 375 17.76 10.79 -18.98
C MET A 375 18.53 9.68 -18.23
N TRP A 376 19.38 8.94 -18.95
CA TRP A 376 20.20 7.86 -18.37
C TRP A 376 21.54 8.35 -17.81
N THR A 377 21.87 9.63 -17.97
CA THR A 377 23.11 10.19 -17.43
C THR A 377 23.00 10.39 -15.92
N VAL A 378 24.09 10.09 -15.20
CA VAL A 378 24.23 10.33 -13.77
C VAL A 378 23.87 11.77 -13.35
N PRO A 379 24.31 12.84 -14.05
CA PRO A 379 23.93 14.20 -13.69
C PRO A 379 22.42 14.45 -13.80
N PHE A 380 21.75 13.96 -14.84
CA PHE A 380 20.30 14.08 -14.95
C PHE A 380 19.59 13.33 -13.81
N GLY A 381 20.05 12.13 -13.48
CA GLY A 381 19.57 11.36 -12.32
C GLY A 381 19.77 12.11 -11.00
N LEU A 382 20.91 12.78 -10.81
CA LEU A 382 21.19 13.59 -9.62
C LEU A 382 20.29 14.82 -9.54
N ILE A 383 20.15 15.57 -10.64
CA ILE A 383 19.33 16.78 -10.72
C ILE A 383 17.85 16.45 -10.48
N THR A 384 17.34 15.40 -11.13
CA THR A 384 15.94 14.96 -10.93
C THR A 384 15.68 14.51 -9.49
N ARG A 385 16.62 13.78 -8.87
CA ARG A 385 16.55 13.42 -7.44
C ARG A 385 16.63 14.64 -6.53
N MET A 386 17.47 15.63 -6.86
CA MET A 386 17.56 16.89 -6.11
C MET A 386 16.26 17.68 -6.19
N ILE A 387 15.66 17.82 -7.37
CA ILE A 387 14.36 18.50 -7.56
C ILE A 387 13.26 17.75 -6.79
N TYR A 388 13.24 16.42 -6.88
CA TYR A 388 12.26 15.59 -6.17
C TYR A 388 12.43 15.71 -4.65
N GLY A 389 13.67 15.61 -4.15
CA GLY A 389 14.01 15.79 -2.74
C GLY A 389 13.68 17.19 -2.23
N LEU A 390 13.90 18.22 -3.04
CA LEU A 390 13.53 19.61 -2.69
C LEU A 390 12.01 19.75 -2.61
N LYS A 391 11.25 19.23 -3.59
CA LYS A 391 9.79 19.21 -3.58
C LYS A 391 9.24 18.47 -2.35
N GLN A 392 9.82 17.33 -2.01
CA GLN A 392 9.39 16.52 -0.88
C GLN A 392 9.79 17.15 0.46
N GLY A 393 10.96 17.79 0.53
CA GLY A 393 11.40 18.60 1.67
C GLY A 393 10.46 19.78 1.92
N LEU A 394 10.12 20.55 0.88
CA LEU A 394 9.14 21.63 0.95
C LEU A 394 7.75 21.12 1.40
N SER A 395 7.30 19.99 0.85
CA SER A 395 6.02 19.38 1.22
C SER A 395 6.02 18.90 2.68
N SER A 396 7.14 18.32 3.14
CA SER A 396 7.33 17.87 4.52
C SER A 396 7.38 19.05 5.49
N LEU A 397 8.07 20.14 5.15
CA LEU A 397 8.10 21.35 5.96
C LEU A 397 6.72 21.99 6.09
N LEU A 398 5.98 22.08 4.99
CA LEU A 398 4.58 22.53 5.01
C LEU A 398 3.70 21.62 5.86
N HIS A 399 3.92 20.31 5.81
CA HIS A 399 3.21 19.35 6.65
C HIS A 399 3.55 19.51 8.14
N GLN A 400 4.83 19.67 8.48
CA GLN A 400 5.28 19.92 9.86
C GLN A 400 4.75 21.25 10.40
N GLN A 401 4.69 22.30 9.58
CA GLN A 401 4.08 23.57 9.96
C GLN A 401 2.57 23.41 10.23
N ARG A 402 1.84 22.67 9.39
CA ARG A 402 0.43 22.36 9.63
C ARG A 402 0.21 21.55 10.92
N LEU A 403 1.07 20.57 11.19
CA LEU A 403 1.02 19.76 12.42
C LEU A 403 1.27 20.61 13.66
N ARG A 404 2.27 21.50 13.63
CA ARG A 404 2.55 22.44 14.74
C ARG A 404 1.37 23.37 14.99
N ALA A 405 0.81 23.97 13.94
CA ALA A 405 -0.36 24.83 14.05
C ALA A 405 -1.59 24.07 14.60
N HIS A 406 -1.75 22.78 14.25
CA HIS A 406 -2.81 21.95 14.82
C HIS A 406 -2.55 21.63 16.30
N HIS A 407 -1.31 21.33 16.69
CA HIS A 407 -0.94 21.03 18.07
C HIS A 407 -1.14 22.25 18.98
N GLU A 408 -0.76 23.44 18.51
CA GLU A 408 -0.95 24.71 19.22
C GLU A 408 -2.43 25.01 19.44
N LYS A 409 -3.27 24.90 18.40
CA LYS A 409 -4.74 25.03 18.53
C LYS A 409 -5.34 24.01 19.49
N THR A 410 -4.82 22.79 19.52
CA THR A 410 -5.29 21.73 20.42
C THR A 410 -4.91 22.04 21.86
N MET A 411 -3.71 22.58 22.11
CA MET A 411 -3.25 23.03 23.43
C MET A 411 -3.99 24.27 23.92
N GLU A 412 -4.33 25.21 23.04
CA GLU A 412 -5.16 26.39 23.37
C GLU A 412 -6.58 25.96 23.78
N SER A 413 -7.16 25.00 23.04
CA SER A 413 -8.47 24.41 23.33
C SER A 413 -8.47 23.65 24.66
N SER A 414 -7.42 22.88 24.96
CA SER A 414 -7.33 22.16 26.24
C SER A 414 -7.08 23.10 27.42
N ARG A 415 -6.28 24.17 27.25
CA ARG A 415 -6.09 25.21 28.27
C ARG A 415 -7.36 26.00 28.56
N SER A 416 -8.10 26.39 27.53
CA SER A 416 -9.38 27.10 27.70
C SER A 416 -10.45 26.20 28.33
N ALA A 417 -10.51 24.91 27.97
CA ALA A 417 -11.38 23.93 28.63
C ALA A 417 -11.00 23.71 30.10
N ALA A 418 -9.71 23.64 30.43
CA ALA A 418 -9.23 23.51 31.80
C ALA A 418 -9.52 24.78 32.64
N ALA A 419 -9.36 25.97 32.05
CA ALA A 419 -9.69 27.24 32.70
C ALA A 419 -11.20 27.38 32.95
N ALA A 420 -12.05 26.95 32.00
CA ALA A 420 -13.50 26.92 32.17
C ALA A 420 -13.94 25.94 33.27
N ALA A 421 -13.29 24.77 33.37
CA ALA A 421 -13.54 23.79 34.43
C ALA A 421 -13.09 24.30 35.82
N ALA A 422 -11.99 25.06 35.89
CA ALA A 422 -11.53 25.69 37.12
C ALA A 422 -12.42 26.86 37.57
N ALA A 423 -12.95 27.65 36.62
CA ALA A 423 -13.92 28.70 36.92
C ALA A 423 -15.27 28.12 37.42
N ALA A 424 -15.68 26.98 36.88
CA ALA A 424 -16.88 26.26 37.34
C ALA A 424 -16.73 25.69 38.77
N SER A 425 -15.50 25.48 39.26
CA SER A 425 -15.26 25.01 40.64
C SER A 425 -15.07 26.15 41.66
N THR A 426 -15.00 27.41 41.23
CA THR A 426 -14.80 28.59 42.11
C THR A 426 -16.00 29.53 42.25
N GLY A 427 -17.16 29.21 41.67
CA GLY A 427 -18.39 30.02 41.80
C GLY A 427 -19.51 29.31 42.56
N GLY A 428 -20.02 29.93 43.62
CA GLY A 428 -21.34 29.64 44.20
C GLY A 428 -22.09 30.95 44.49
N PRO A 429 -23.36 30.94 44.93
CA PRO A 429 -24.42 29.97 44.69
C PRO A 429 -25.38 30.42 43.55
N PHE A 430 -26.16 29.44 43.10
CA PHE A 430 -27.18 29.46 42.05
C PHE A 430 -28.25 30.57 42.27
N MET A 431 -28.52 31.37 41.26
CA MET A 431 -29.67 32.29 41.21
C MET A 431 -30.35 32.19 39.85
N ASP A 432 -31.58 31.67 39.87
CA ASP A 432 -32.43 31.45 38.69
C ASP A 432 -32.91 32.77 38.07
N THR A 433 -32.76 32.93 36.75
CA THR A 433 -33.60 33.81 35.93
C THR A 433 -33.86 33.19 34.55
N PRO A 434 -35.08 33.31 33.99
CA PRO A 434 -35.43 32.66 32.74
C PRO A 434 -35.31 33.59 31.53
N GLY A 435 -34.90 33.02 30.39
CA GLY A 435 -35.19 33.53 29.06
C GLY A 435 -34.05 34.23 28.32
N SER A 436 -33.39 33.52 27.40
CA SER A 436 -33.26 33.96 26.00
C SER A 436 -32.65 32.85 25.15
N SER A 437 -33.14 32.77 23.92
CA SER A 437 -32.73 31.83 22.88
C SER A 437 -31.32 32.13 22.37
N SER A 438 -30.44 31.13 22.36
CA SER A 438 -29.34 31.12 21.39
C SER A 438 -29.19 29.74 20.74
N ARG A 439 -29.46 29.73 19.45
CA ARG A 439 -29.43 28.57 18.56
C ARG A 439 -27.97 28.30 18.22
N SER A 440 -27.29 27.46 19.00
CA SER A 440 -25.93 27.02 18.68
C SER A 440 -25.96 26.05 17.49
N ARG A 441 -25.63 26.56 16.30
CA ARG A 441 -25.29 25.74 15.13
C ARG A 441 -24.05 24.90 15.47
N ARG A 442 -24.24 23.61 15.76
CA ARG A 442 -23.13 22.64 15.73
C ARG A 442 -22.61 22.53 14.31
N GLY A 443 -21.50 23.20 14.03
CA GLY A 443 -20.67 22.90 12.87
C GLY A 443 -20.01 21.54 13.07
N LEU A 444 -20.63 20.50 12.51
CA LEU A 444 -20.00 19.19 12.36
C LEU A 444 -18.99 19.27 11.20
N SER A 445 -17.73 19.56 11.48
CA SER A 445 -16.64 19.12 10.60
C SER A 445 -16.03 17.87 11.21
N MET A 446 -16.59 16.69 10.90
CA MET A 446 -15.90 15.44 11.17
C MET A 446 -14.60 15.41 10.36
N SER A 447 -13.49 15.17 11.04
CA SER A 447 -12.20 14.94 10.39
C SER A 447 -12.30 13.72 9.46
N ARG A 448 -11.72 13.82 8.27
CA ARG A 448 -11.68 12.75 7.25
C ARG A 448 -11.16 11.42 7.81
N ASN A 449 -10.30 11.44 8.83
CA ASN A 449 -9.82 10.22 9.49
C ASN A 449 -10.88 9.52 10.35
N GLU A 450 -11.81 10.28 10.91
CA GLU A 450 -12.90 9.76 11.74
C GLU A 450 -14.01 9.12 10.88
N VAL A 451 -14.23 9.68 9.68
CA VAL A 451 -15.13 9.10 8.67
C VAL A 451 -14.56 7.80 8.10
N VAL A 452 -13.24 7.75 7.83
CA VAL A 452 -12.56 6.53 7.36
C VAL A 452 -12.59 5.44 8.44
N SER A 453 -12.28 5.77 9.69
CA SER A 453 -12.35 4.83 10.83
C SER A 453 -13.76 4.26 11.03
N ARG A 454 -14.81 5.08 10.88
CA ARG A 454 -16.19 4.61 11.04
C ARG A 454 -16.64 3.73 9.87
N ASN A 455 -16.16 4.01 8.66
CA ASN A 455 -16.39 3.16 7.50
C ASN A 455 -15.63 1.82 7.62
N GLU A 456 -14.38 1.84 8.07
CA GLU A 456 -13.60 0.62 8.35
C GLU A 456 -14.25 -0.25 9.44
N HIS A 457 -14.77 0.36 10.51
CA HIS A 457 -15.54 -0.36 11.53
C HIS A 457 -16.84 -0.98 10.99
N ARG A 458 -17.53 -0.27 10.08
CA ARG A 458 -18.75 -0.78 9.41
C ARG A 458 -18.43 -1.91 8.42
N PHE A 459 -17.35 -1.79 7.65
CA PHE A 459 -16.87 -2.85 6.77
C PHE A 459 -16.39 -4.07 7.55
N GLY A 460 -15.66 -3.89 8.65
CA GLY A 460 -15.26 -4.98 9.53
C GLY A 460 -16.45 -5.68 10.19
N ALA A 461 -17.46 -4.93 10.63
CA ALA A 461 -18.70 -5.49 11.17
C ALA A 461 -19.50 -6.25 10.10
N ALA A 462 -19.59 -5.72 8.88
CA ALA A 462 -20.27 -6.37 7.75
C ALA A 462 -19.54 -7.64 7.30
N ALA A 463 -18.20 -7.62 7.21
CA ALA A 463 -17.39 -8.79 6.88
C ALA A 463 -17.51 -9.88 7.96
N THR A 464 -17.57 -9.49 9.24
CA THR A 464 -17.78 -10.43 10.35
C THR A 464 -19.18 -11.03 10.33
N ALA A 465 -20.20 -10.25 9.97
CA ALA A 465 -21.57 -10.75 9.80
C ALA A 465 -21.69 -11.70 8.59
N LEU A 466 -21.02 -11.40 7.47
CA LEU A 466 -20.94 -12.28 6.30
C LEU A 466 -20.20 -13.58 6.62
N SER A 467 -19.11 -13.53 7.38
CA SER A 467 -18.40 -14.74 7.81
C SER A 467 -19.24 -15.62 8.75
N ARG A 468 -20.08 -15.01 9.61
CA ARG A 468 -21.01 -15.77 10.46
C ARG A 468 -22.10 -16.44 9.63
N ARG A 469 -22.69 -15.73 8.66
CA ARG A 469 -23.67 -16.32 7.73
C ARG A 469 -23.10 -17.49 6.92
N PHE A 470 -21.87 -17.36 6.40
CA PHE A 470 -21.21 -18.45 5.68
C PHE A 470 -20.96 -19.67 6.56
N VAL A 471 -20.60 -19.47 7.84
CA VAL A 471 -20.41 -20.57 8.80
C VAL A 471 -21.75 -21.22 9.18
N GLU A 472 -22.82 -20.44 9.30
CA GLU A 472 -24.18 -20.95 9.55
C GLU A 472 -24.74 -21.73 8.34
N GLU A 473 -24.51 -21.26 7.11
CA GLU A 473 -24.88 -21.98 5.87
C GLU A 473 -24.07 -23.27 5.68
N MET A 474 -22.77 -23.27 6.00
CA MET A 474 -21.95 -24.48 5.97
C MET A 474 -22.38 -25.51 7.03
N ASN A 475 -22.80 -25.06 8.21
CA ASN A 475 -23.29 -25.97 9.25
C ASN A 475 -24.69 -26.53 8.93
N ASN A 476 -25.60 -25.71 8.38
CA ASN A 476 -26.95 -26.17 8.00
C ASN A 476 -26.97 -27.01 6.71
N GLY A 477 -25.99 -26.84 5.81
CA GLY A 477 -25.82 -27.70 4.63
C GLY A 477 -25.38 -29.14 4.97
N SER A 478 -24.81 -29.34 6.17
CA SER A 478 -24.37 -30.68 6.62
C SER A 478 -25.46 -31.52 7.28
N SER A 479 -26.60 -30.92 7.66
CA SER A 479 -27.72 -31.63 8.30
C SER A 479 -28.83 -32.04 7.34
N SER A 480 -28.78 -31.63 6.06
CA SER A 480 -29.78 -31.99 5.04
C SER A 480 -29.37 -33.17 4.15
N ALA A 481 -28.21 -33.78 4.41
CA ALA A 481 -27.74 -34.98 3.72
C ALA A 481 -27.52 -36.12 4.73
N ARG A 482 -28.62 -36.61 5.31
CA ARG A 482 -28.68 -37.92 5.95
C ARG A 482 -30.06 -38.52 5.79
#